data_AF-A0A1X9T1X1-F1
#
_entry.id   AF-A0A1X9T1X1-F1
#
_cell.length_a   1.000
_cell.length_b   1.000
_cell.length_c   1.000
_cell.angle_alpha   90.00
_cell.angle_beta   90.00
_cell.angle_gamma   90.00
#
_symmetry.space_group_name_H-M   'P 1'
#
loop_
_entity.id
_entity.type
_entity.pdbx_description
1 polymer ?
#
loop_
_entity_poly.entity_id
_entity_poly.type
_entity_poly.pdbx_seq_one_letter_code
_entity_poly.pdbx_strand_id
1 'polypeptide(L)'
;MCLSIPSKVISIDENNFAIVDTMGVRRGVSLDLIAEPVAVGDYVLIHVGFAMEKIDTQYALESLKIYEQIANDMQNGKISADEGDMGLAALKG
;
A
#
# COMPACT_ATOMS: atom_id res chain seq x y z
N MET A 1 -6.61 -8.47 7.93
CA MET A 1 -6.58 -8.31 6.46
C MET A 1 -5.83 -7.03 6.17
N CYS A 2 -4.66 -7.09 5.51
CA CYS A 2 -3.91 -5.91 5.11
C CYS A 2 -4.01 -5.78 3.59
N LEU A 3 -4.25 -4.56 3.09
CA LEU A 3 -4.12 -4.23 1.67
C LEU A 3 -2.67 -3.84 1.40
N SER A 4 -2.02 -4.51 0.45
CA SER A 4 -0.63 -4.25 0.06
C SER A 4 -0.54 -3.00 -0.82
N ILE A 5 -0.60 -1.83 -0.21
CA ILE A 5 -0.50 -0.55 -0.92
C ILE A 5 0.98 -0.26 -1.24
N PRO A 6 1.32 0.05 -2.51
CA PRO A 6 2.65 0.51 -2.89
C PRO A 6 3.15 1.66 -2.03
N SER A 7 4.38 1.54 -1.54
CA SER A 7 4.99 2.55 -0.68
C SER A 7 6.31 3.02 -1.26
N LYS A 8 6.49 4.35 -1.35
CA LYS A 8 7.67 4.96 -1.96
C LYS A 8 8.80 5.09 -0.94
N VAL A 9 10.01 4.70 -1.28
CA VAL A 9 11.20 4.87 -0.45
C VAL A 9 11.67 6.32 -0.50
N ILE A 10 11.72 6.97 0.66
CA ILE A 10 12.16 8.37 0.82
C ILE A 10 13.63 8.45 1.26
N SER A 11 14.05 7.55 2.14
CA SER A 11 15.43 7.47 2.64
C SER A 11 15.77 6.05 3.05
N ILE A 12 17.06 5.71 3.04
CA ILE A 12 17.60 4.42 3.48
C ILE A 12 18.80 4.72 4.38
N ASP A 13 18.82 4.11 5.56
CA ASP A 13 19.88 4.22 6.55
C ASP A 13 20.94 3.12 6.37
N GLU A 14 22.08 3.25 7.04
CA GLU A 14 23.22 2.32 6.96
C GLU A 14 22.88 0.88 7.43
N ASN A 15 21.80 0.71 8.20
CA ASN A 15 21.33 -0.58 8.72
C ASN A 15 20.26 -1.24 7.84
N ASN A 16 20.17 -0.92 6.54
CA ASN A 16 19.11 -1.41 5.64
C ASN A 16 17.69 -1.10 6.13
N PHE A 17 17.54 -0.01 6.89
CA PHE A 17 16.26 0.47 7.35
C PHE A 17 15.81 1.66 6.49
N ALA A 18 14.60 1.59 5.94
CA ALA A 18 14.09 2.59 5.02
C ALA A 18 12.89 3.34 5.61
N ILE A 19 12.81 4.64 5.33
CA ILE A 19 11.60 5.42 5.53
C ILE A 19 10.81 5.42 4.24
N VAL A 20 9.58 4.96 4.32
CA VAL A 20 8.66 4.82 3.19
C VAL A 20 7.41 5.68 3.38
N ASP A 21 6.87 6.19 2.27
CA ASP A 21 5.63 6.96 2.19
C ASP A 21 4.53 6.11 1.55
N THR A 22 3.43 5.92 2.26
CA THR A 22 2.22 5.30 1.74
C THR A 22 1.09 6.34 1.78
N MET A 23 0.77 6.96 0.64
CA MET A 23 -0.32 7.95 0.51
C MET A 23 -0.28 9.07 1.57
N GLY A 24 0.91 9.59 1.91
CA GLY A 24 1.14 10.66 2.89
C GLY A 24 1.46 10.16 4.30
N VAL A 25 1.38 8.86 4.56
CA VAL A 25 1.76 8.27 5.86
C VAL A 25 3.17 7.70 5.78
N ARG A 26 4.07 8.22 6.61
CA ARG A 26 5.45 7.75 6.70
C ARG A 26 5.61 6.62 7.71
N ARG A 27 6.32 5.58 7.32
CA ARG A 27 6.62 4.42 8.18
C ARG A 27 8.06 3.99 8.00
N GLY A 28 8.64 3.40 9.04
CA GLY A 28 9.93 2.74 8.97
C GLY A 28 9.77 1.26 8.61
N VAL A 29 10.58 0.76 7.70
CA VAL A 29 10.57 -0.64 7.27
C VAL A 29 11.99 -1.19 7.13
N SER A 30 12.18 -2.45 7.52
CA SER A 30 13.43 -3.17 7.23
C SER A 30 13.41 -3.67 5.79
N LEU A 31 14.55 -3.51 5.10
CA LEU A 31 14.81 -4.05 3.77
C LEU A 31 15.49 -5.42 3.82
N ASP A 32 15.71 -6.02 4.99
CA ASP A 32 16.53 -7.23 5.13
C ASP A 32 15.93 -8.47 4.44
N LEU A 33 14.61 -8.47 4.19
CA LEU A 33 13.90 -9.59 3.58
C LEU A 33 13.74 -9.48 2.06
N ILE A 34 14.14 -8.36 1.47
CA ILE A 34 14.03 -8.16 0.03
C ILE A 34 15.26 -8.72 -0.68
N ALA A 35 15.04 -9.50 -1.74
CA ALA A 35 16.14 -10.13 -2.47
C ALA A 35 16.89 -9.14 -3.38
N GLU A 36 16.21 -8.09 -3.82
CA GLU A 36 16.75 -7.10 -4.74
C GLU A 36 17.22 -5.83 -4.03
N PRO A 37 18.27 -5.15 -4.52
CA PRO A 37 18.65 -3.86 -3.99
C PRO A 37 17.54 -2.83 -4.25
N VAL A 38 17.28 -2.03 -3.23
CA VAL A 38 16.29 -0.95 -3.23
C VAL A 38 17.02 0.38 -3.11
N ALA A 39 16.61 1.35 -3.92
CA ALA A 39 17.12 2.71 -3.89
C ALA A 39 16.04 3.71 -3.46
N VAL A 40 16.48 4.91 -3.07
CA VAL A 40 15.56 6.02 -2.83
C VAL A 40 14.82 6.36 -4.12
N GLY A 41 13.50 6.47 -4.02
CA GLY A 41 12.61 6.68 -5.17
C GLY A 41 11.87 5.43 -5.63
N ASP A 42 12.35 4.23 -5.26
CA ASP A 42 11.69 2.97 -5.60
C ASP A 42 10.39 2.78 -4.84
N TYR A 43 9.54 1.89 -5.36
CA TYR A 43 8.31 1.46 -4.72
C TYR A 43 8.43 0.03 -4.24
N VAL A 44 8.00 -0.20 -3.00
CA VAL A 44 8.04 -1.52 -2.36
C VAL A 44 6.69 -1.88 -1.77
N LEU A 45 6.40 -3.18 -1.73
CA LEU A 45 5.28 -3.74 -0.99
C LEU A 45 5.74 -4.13 0.42
N ILE A 46 4.94 -3.76 1.42
CA ILE A 46 5.29 -3.91 2.83
C ILE A 46 4.36 -4.93 3.48
N HIS A 47 4.93 -5.81 4.30
CA HIS A 47 4.17 -6.68 5.18
C HIS A 47 4.77 -6.64 6.59
N VAL A 48 3.97 -6.22 7.57
CA VAL A 48 4.31 -6.24 9.01
C VAL A 48 5.67 -5.60 9.32
N GLY A 49 5.98 -4.47 8.68
CA GLY A 49 7.22 -3.70 8.94
C GLY A 49 8.43 -4.12 8.10
N PHE A 50 8.27 -5.05 7.16
CA PHE A 50 9.32 -5.47 6.24
C PHE A 50 8.92 -5.19 4.79
N ALA A 51 9.88 -4.77 3.97
CA ALA A 51 9.73 -4.76 2.52
C ALA A 51 9.83 -6.20 2.00
N MET A 52 8.81 -6.64 1.29
CA MET A 52 8.72 -8.00 0.73
C MET A 52 9.24 -8.04 -0.71
N GLU A 53 8.84 -7.06 -1.52
CA GLU A 53 9.12 -7.04 -2.96
C GLU A 53 9.23 -5.59 -3.47
N LYS A 54 10.16 -5.36 -4.39
CA LYS A 54 10.27 -4.12 -5.15
C LYS A 54 9.39 -4.25 -6.38
N ILE A 55 8.58 -3.23 -6.65
CA ILE A 55 7.68 -3.21 -7.79
C ILE A 55 8.07 -2.10 -8.75
N ASP A 56 7.67 -2.25 -10.01
CA ASP A 56 7.88 -1.23 -11.02
C ASP A 56 7.16 0.07 -10.66
N THR A 57 7.83 1.19 -10.91
CA THR A 57 7.33 2.52 -10.55
C THR A 57 6.08 2.90 -11.35
N GLN A 58 5.99 2.57 -12.64
CA GLN A 58 4.80 2.86 -13.44
C GLN A 58 3.61 2.06 -12.90
N TYR A 59 3.81 0.77 -12.66
CA TYR A 59 2.77 -0.10 -12.09
C TYR A 59 2.30 0.37 -10.70
N ALA A 60 3.24 0.80 -9.85
CA ALA A 60 2.93 1.36 -8.53
C ALA A 60 2.03 2.61 -8.64
N LEU A 61 2.35 3.53 -9.55
CA LEU A 61 1.59 4.76 -9.77
C LEU A 61 0.20 4.49 -10.34
N GLU A 62 0.07 3.55 -11.28
CA GLU A 62 -1.23 3.12 -11.80
C GLU A 62 -2.11 2.54 -10.71
N SER A 63 -1.53 1.67 -9.87
CA SER A 63 -2.23 1.07 -8.73
C SER A 63 -2.70 2.14 -7.74
N LEU A 64 -1.83 3.10 -7.39
CA LEU A 64 -2.17 4.22 -6.50
C LEU A 64 -3.32 5.06 -7.05
N LYS A 65 -3.33 5.34 -8.36
CA LYS A 65 -4.42 6.08 -9.00
C LYS A 65 -5.76 5.34 -8.89
N ILE A 66 -5.76 4.02 -9.03
CA ILE A 66 -6.97 3.20 -8.84
C ILE A 66 -7.43 3.26 -7.39
N TYR A 67 -6.51 3.14 -6.42
CA TYR A 67 -6.85 3.26 -4.99
C TYR A 67 -7.48 4.62 -4.67
N GLU A 68 -6.94 5.72 -5.21
CA GLU A 68 -7.52 7.05 -5.07
C GLU A 68 -8.91 7.15 -5.70
N GLN A 69 -9.13 6.54 -6.87
CA GLN A 69 -10.45 6.50 -7.50
C GLN A 69 -11.47 5.76 -6.64
N ILE A 70 -11.11 4.58 -6.12
CA ILE A 70 -11.97 3.80 -5.23
C ILE A 70 -12.31 4.61 -3.97
N ALA A 71 -11.31 5.23 -3.33
CA ALA A 71 -11.53 6.06 -2.14
C ALA A 71 -12.48 7.24 -2.42
N ASN A 72 -12.34 7.89 -3.58
CA ASN A 72 -13.23 8.97 -4.00
C ASN A 72 -14.66 8.47 -4.30
N ASP A 73 -14.81 7.34 -4.98
CA ASP A 73 -16.13 6.80 -5.33
C ASP A 73 -16.89 6.30 -4.09
N MET A 74 -16.18 5.79 -3.08
CA MET A 74 -16.74 5.51 -1.75
C MET A 74 -17.22 6.78 -1.05
N GLN A 75 -16.42 7.86 -1.06
CA GLN A 75 -16.80 9.12 -0.41
C GLN A 75 -17.99 9.79 -1.10
N ASN A 76 -18.07 9.69 -2.43
CA ASN A 76 -19.14 10.27 -3.23
C ASN A 76 -20.42 9.42 -3.27
N GLY A 77 -20.46 8.30 -2.53
CA GLY A 77 -21.63 7.42 -2.45
C GLY A 77 -21.95 6.66 -3.73
N LYS A 78 -21.00 6.56 -4.66
CA LYS A 78 -21.14 5.69 -5.85
C LYS A 78 -20.92 4.23 -5.50
N ILE A 79 -20.05 3.98 -4.52
CA ILE A 79 -19.83 2.67 -3.90
C ILE A 79 -20.61 2.67 -2.58
N SER A 80 -21.57 1.75 -2.44
CA SER A 80 -22.41 1.69 -1.25
C SER A 80 -21.67 1.02 -0.07
N ALA A 81 -22.05 1.33 1.16
CA ALA A 81 -21.39 0.76 2.35
C ALA A 81 -21.65 -0.76 2.50
N ASP A 82 -22.70 -1.26 1.87
CA ASP A 82 -23.11 -2.67 1.78
C ASP A 82 -22.58 -3.36 0.51
N GLU A 83 -21.85 -2.65 -0.35
CA GLU A 83 -21.29 -3.24 -1.57
C GLU A 83 -20.21 -4.28 -1.20
N GLY A 84 -20.44 -5.53 -1.59
CA GLY A 84 -19.56 -6.65 -1.25
C GLY A 84 -19.89 -7.39 0.06
N ASP A 85 -20.96 -6.99 0.77
CA ASP A 85 -21.38 -7.63 2.03
C ASP A 85 -21.97 -9.05 1.86
N MET A 86 -22.20 -9.53 0.63
CA MET A 86 -22.84 -10.84 0.33
C MET A 86 -24.13 -11.09 1.14
N GLY A 87 -24.83 -10.03 1.55
CA GLY A 87 -26.05 -10.12 2.36
C GLY A 87 -25.83 -10.56 3.82
N LEU A 88 -24.59 -10.54 4.34
CA LEU A 88 -24.33 -10.88 5.74
C LEU A 88 -24.97 -9.91 6.73
N ALA A 89 -25.11 -8.63 6.38
CA ALA A 89 -25.84 -7.66 7.20
C ALA A 89 -27.32 -8.03 7.35
N ALA A 90 -27.93 -8.61 6.31
CA ALA A 90 -29.32 -9.08 6.36
C ALA A 90 -29.51 -10.35 7.20
N LEU A 91 -28.45 -11.12 7.44
CA LEU A 91 -28.47 -12.36 8.25
C LEU A 91 -28.28 -12.10 9.76
N LYS A 92 -27.95 -10.88 10.19
CA LYS A 92 -27.78 -10.50 11.61
C LYS A 92 -29.10 -10.09 12.30
N GLY A 93 -30.25 -10.42 11.71
CA GLY A 93 -31.59 -10.19 12.28
C GLY A 93 -31.88 -11.03 13.51
#